data_AF-A3LZT6-F1
#
_entry.id   AF-A3LZT6-F1
#
_cell.length_a   1.000
_cell.length_b   1.000
_cell.length_c   1.000
_cell.angle_alpha   90.00
_cell.angle_beta   90.00
_cell.angle_gamma   90.00
#
_symmetry.space_group_name_H-M   'P 1'
#
loop_
_entity.id
_entity.type
_entity.pdbx_description
1 polymer ?
#
loop_
_entity_poly.entity_id
_entity_poly.type
_entity_poly.pdbx_seq_one_letter_code
_entity_poly.pdbx_strand_id
1 'polypeptide(L)'
;MAPPTRIETTTSVVEVNLAKVSKKSIKLESQADNAEVTFADWENFKFAPIRESTVSRAMTKRYFADLDKYTESDVVIVGAGSAGLSAAYVLAKNRPNLKIAIIEASVSPGGGCWLGGQLFSAMVLRKPAHLFLDELEIQYDDEGDYVVVKHAALFMSTLLSKVLQFPNVKLFNATAVEDLITRRDENTGELRIAGVVTNWTLVALNHDTQSCMDPNTINCNIVLSTTGHDGPFGAFSAKRLEELGKAPKDITQGFRPQERAQPVAASADGFQLGGMRGLDMNKAEDAIVKGTREVVPGLVIAGMELAEVDGSNRMGPTFGAMALSGVKAAESVLNAFDLRKKQNETCYGAQ
;
A
#
# COMPACT_ATOMS: atom_id res chain seq x y z
N MET A 1 6.05 -49.46 16.33
CA MET A 1 4.70 -49.13 16.82
C MET A 1 4.74 -47.73 17.41
N ALA A 2 4.23 -46.74 16.69
CA ALA A 2 3.97 -45.41 17.21
C ALA A 2 2.61 -45.41 17.94
N PRO A 3 2.43 -44.68 19.04
CA PRO A 3 1.13 -44.60 19.70
C PRO A 3 0.13 -43.81 18.84
N PRO A 4 -1.17 -44.10 18.91
CA PRO A 4 -2.18 -43.45 18.08
C PRO A 4 -2.37 -41.99 18.51
N THR A 5 -2.22 -41.07 17.56
CA THR A 5 -2.55 -39.65 17.72
C THR A 5 -4.06 -39.50 17.84
N ARG A 6 -4.52 -38.95 18.97
CA ARG A 6 -5.93 -38.61 19.22
C ARG A 6 -6.35 -37.50 18.26
N ILE A 7 -7.24 -37.81 17.32
CA ILE A 7 -7.92 -36.81 16.50
C ILE A 7 -9.04 -36.22 17.34
N GLU A 8 -8.89 -34.98 17.78
CA GLU A 8 -9.93 -34.22 18.47
C GLU A 8 -10.63 -33.33 17.44
N THR A 9 -11.72 -33.83 16.87
CA THR A 9 -12.62 -33.07 16.00
C THR A 9 -13.58 -32.25 16.85
N THR A 10 -13.21 -31.00 17.11
CA THR A 10 -14.17 -29.97 17.50
C THR A 10 -13.86 -28.67 16.76
N THR A 11 -14.68 -28.37 15.75
CA THR A 11 -14.83 -27.04 15.17
C THR A 11 -15.48 -26.14 16.22
N SER A 12 -14.69 -25.62 17.16
CA SER A 12 -15.14 -24.53 18.02
C SER A 12 -15.03 -23.23 17.23
N VAL A 13 -16.17 -22.63 16.92
CA VAL A 13 -16.27 -21.22 16.55
C VAL A 13 -15.51 -20.43 17.61
N VAL A 14 -14.52 -19.63 17.20
CA VAL A 14 -13.83 -18.73 18.13
C VAL A 14 -14.80 -17.59 18.44
N GLU A 15 -15.66 -17.81 19.42
CA GLU A 15 -16.35 -16.70 20.08
C GLU A 15 -15.29 -15.82 20.74
N VAL A 16 -15.23 -14.56 20.32
CA VAL A 16 -14.48 -13.53 21.02
C VAL A 16 -15.19 -13.31 22.36
N ASN A 17 -14.77 -14.06 23.37
CA ASN A 17 -15.22 -13.87 24.74
C ASN A 17 -14.69 -12.52 25.23
N LEU A 18 -15.53 -11.48 25.13
CA LEU A 18 -15.34 -10.24 25.87
C LEU A 18 -15.49 -10.58 27.35
N ALA A 19 -14.37 -10.81 28.03
CA ALA A 19 -14.35 -11.12 29.45
C ALA A 19 -15.16 -10.07 30.24
N LYS A 20 -15.94 -10.54 31.23
CA LYS A 20 -16.62 -9.68 32.21
C LYS A 20 -15.61 -8.70 32.79
N VAL A 21 -15.83 -7.41 32.54
CA VAL A 21 -14.95 -6.32 32.95
C VAL A 21 -14.87 -6.28 34.48
N SER A 22 -13.73 -6.75 35.02
CA SER A 22 -13.29 -6.41 36.37
C SER A 22 -13.25 -4.88 36.52
N LYS A 23 -13.63 -4.34 37.69
CA LYS A 23 -13.55 -2.89 38.01
C LYS A 23 -12.21 -2.32 37.50
N LYS A 24 -12.29 -1.33 36.61
CA LYS A 24 -11.11 -0.69 35.98
C LYS A 24 -10.18 -0.14 37.07
N SER A 25 -8.92 -0.57 37.08
CA SER A 25 -7.88 -0.17 38.04
C SER A 25 -7.09 1.08 37.62
N ILE A 26 -7.31 1.59 36.40
CA ILE A 26 -6.63 2.76 35.84
C ILE A 26 -7.68 3.77 35.39
N LYS A 27 -7.54 5.02 35.84
CA LYS A 27 -8.27 6.18 35.33
C LYS A 27 -7.30 7.01 34.48
N LEU A 28 -7.70 7.45 33.29
CA LEU A 28 -6.86 8.27 32.41
C LEU A 28 -7.19 9.76 32.46
N GLU A 29 -8.04 10.14 33.41
CA GLU A 29 -8.50 11.52 33.61
C GLU A 29 -8.21 11.93 35.05
N SER A 30 -7.77 13.18 35.22
CA SER A 30 -7.55 13.82 36.52
C SER A 30 -8.09 15.25 36.47
N GLN A 31 -8.74 15.67 37.54
CA GLN A 31 -9.18 17.05 37.76
C GLN A 31 -8.36 17.75 38.87
N ALA A 32 -7.20 17.18 39.22
CA ALA A 32 -6.37 17.72 40.30
C ALA A 32 -5.58 18.94 39.82
N ASP A 33 -5.95 20.12 40.30
CA ASP A 33 -5.15 21.34 40.19
C ASP A 33 -4.25 21.49 41.43
N ASN A 34 -2.92 21.49 41.22
CA ASN A 34 -1.89 21.68 42.26
C ASN A 34 -1.82 20.59 43.36
N ALA A 35 -2.35 19.39 43.12
CA ALA A 35 -2.18 18.21 43.97
C ALA A 35 -1.45 17.08 43.22
N GLU A 36 -0.98 16.06 43.97
CA GLU A 36 -0.38 14.86 43.39
C GLU A 36 -1.39 14.10 42.53
N VAL A 37 -1.05 13.88 41.26
CA VAL A 37 -1.91 13.20 40.28
C VAL A 37 -1.61 11.71 40.31
N THR A 38 -2.62 10.88 40.62
CA THR A 38 -2.52 9.42 40.56
C THR A 38 -3.57 8.85 39.61
N PHE A 39 -3.12 8.06 38.63
CA PHE A 39 -3.98 7.39 37.64
C PHE A 39 -4.33 5.96 38.02
N ALA A 40 -3.52 5.34 38.88
CA ALA A 40 -3.70 4.00 39.39
C ALA A 40 -2.93 3.87 40.72
N ASP A 41 -3.26 2.82 41.47
CA ASP A 41 -2.39 2.31 42.53
C ASP A 41 -1.27 1.50 41.86
N TRP A 42 -0.12 2.16 41.66
CA TRP A 42 1.04 1.57 41.00
C TRP A 42 1.80 0.57 41.88
N GLU A 43 1.61 0.61 43.21
CA GLU A 43 2.20 -0.36 44.13
C GLU A 43 1.51 -1.72 44.03
N ASN A 44 0.18 -1.72 43.88
CA ASN A 44 -0.62 -2.94 43.74
C ASN A 44 -0.92 -3.30 42.28
N PHE A 45 -0.41 -2.54 41.31
CA PHE A 45 -0.57 -2.83 39.90
C PHE A 45 0.11 -4.14 39.52
N LYS A 46 -0.63 -5.03 38.85
CA LYS A 46 -0.07 -6.23 38.22
C LYS A 46 -0.82 -6.57 36.95
N PHE A 47 -0.07 -6.97 35.92
CA PHE A 47 -0.66 -7.63 34.76
C PHE A 47 -1.18 -9.02 35.11
N ALA A 48 -2.09 -9.55 34.29
CA ALA A 48 -2.45 -10.95 34.36
C ALA A 48 -1.25 -11.85 34.01
N PRO A 49 -1.10 -13.04 34.63
CA PRO A 49 -0.03 -13.97 34.28
C PRO A 49 -0.11 -14.42 32.82
N ILE A 50 1.04 -14.58 32.16
CA ILE A 50 1.16 -15.06 30.78
C ILE A 50 2.39 -15.96 30.62
N ARG A 51 2.37 -16.85 29.62
CA ARG A 51 3.52 -17.66 29.19
C ARG A 51 3.99 -17.19 27.81
N GLU A 52 5.30 -17.18 27.58
CA GLU A 52 5.92 -16.68 26.34
C GLU A 52 5.37 -17.39 25.10
N SER A 53 5.17 -18.71 25.18
CA SER A 53 4.62 -19.51 24.07
C SER A 53 3.17 -19.17 23.74
N THR A 54 2.41 -18.61 24.68
CA THR A 54 1.06 -18.07 24.41
C THR A 54 1.14 -16.88 23.46
N VAL A 55 2.12 -15.98 23.66
CA VAL A 55 2.32 -14.81 22.81
C VAL A 55 2.83 -15.23 21.42
N SER A 56 3.83 -16.12 21.36
CA SER A 56 4.34 -16.66 20.08
C SER A 56 3.21 -17.29 19.24
N ARG A 57 2.41 -18.19 19.84
CA ARG A 57 1.26 -18.82 19.16
C ARG A 57 0.19 -17.81 18.77
N ALA A 58 -0.06 -16.79 19.59
CA ALA A 58 -1.05 -15.78 19.28
C ALA A 58 -0.70 -14.99 18.02
N MET A 59 0.58 -14.66 17.82
CA MET A 59 1.06 -13.95 16.64
C MET A 59 1.13 -14.87 15.42
N THR A 60 1.80 -16.02 15.53
CA THR A 60 1.99 -16.92 14.38
C THR A 60 0.67 -17.45 13.84
N LYS A 61 -0.27 -17.87 14.72
CA LYS A 61 -1.60 -18.30 14.28
C LYS A 61 -2.32 -17.26 13.44
N ARG A 62 -2.20 -15.97 13.78
CA ARG A 62 -2.84 -14.87 13.04
C ARG A 62 -2.11 -14.56 11.74
N TYR A 63 -0.79 -14.44 11.79
CA TYR A 63 0.00 -14.13 10.60
C TYR A 63 -0.12 -15.19 9.52
N PHE A 64 -0.09 -16.47 9.89
CA PHE A 64 -0.29 -17.57 8.93
C PHE A 64 -1.73 -17.68 8.43
N ALA A 65 -2.73 -17.32 9.24
CA ALA A 65 -4.11 -17.21 8.75
C ALA A 65 -4.27 -16.07 7.74
N ASP A 66 -3.55 -14.95 7.93
CA ASP A 66 -3.52 -13.86 6.96
C ASP A 66 -2.80 -14.29 5.67
N LEU A 67 -1.65 -14.99 5.77
CA LEU A 67 -0.96 -15.52 4.59
C LEU A 67 -1.89 -16.44 3.78
N ASP A 68 -2.54 -17.41 4.43
CA ASP A 68 -3.49 -18.32 3.77
C ASP A 68 -4.66 -17.57 3.10
N LYS A 69 -5.28 -16.62 3.83
CA LYS A 69 -6.41 -15.84 3.32
C LYS A 69 -6.06 -14.95 2.11
N TYR A 70 -4.87 -14.34 2.13
CA TYR A 70 -4.45 -13.31 1.18
C TYR A 70 -3.48 -13.79 0.08
N THR A 71 -3.00 -15.04 0.12
CA THR A 71 -2.25 -15.63 -1.02
C THR A 71 -3.04 -15.56 -2.33
N GLU A 72 -4.37 -15.64 -2.25
CA GLU A 72 -5.29 -15.22 -3.31
C GLU A 72 -5.97 -13.93 -2.86
N SER A 73 -5.66 -12.79 -3.48
CA SER A 73 -6.23 -11.47 -3.14
C SER A 73 -7.06 -10.91 -4.27
N ASP A 74 -8.01 -10.03 -3.97
CA ASP A 74 -8.74 -9.32 -5.03
C ASP A 74 -7.90 -8.17 -5.57
N VAL A 75 -7.31 -7.39 -4.66
CA VAL A 75 -6.43 -6.27 -5.00
C VAL A 75 -5.18 -6.34 -4.15
N VAL A 76 -4.02 -6.17 -4.78
CA VAL A 76 -2.74 -5.96 -4.08
C VAL A 76 -2.30 -4.51 -4.30
N ILE A 77 -2.04 -3.79 -3.21
CA ILE A 77 -1.49 -2.43 -3.23
C ILE A 77 -0.01 -2.52 -2.84
N VAL A 78 0.89 -2.04 -3.70
CA VAL A 78 2.33 -2.04 -3.46
C VAL A 78 2.78 -0.64 -3.03
N GLY A 79 3.29 -0.53 -1.81
CA GLY A 79 3.67 0.72 -1.15
C GLY A 79 2.51 1.35 -0.38
N ALA A 80 2.65 1.41 0.95
CA ALA A 80 1.72 2.06 1.87
C ALA A 80 2.08 3.54 2.09
N GLY A 81 2.40 4.26 1.01
CA GLY A 81 2.55 5.72 1.03
C GLY A 81 1.21 6.45 1.05
N SER A 82 1.24 7.78 0.96
CA SER A 82 0.02 8.61 0.96
C SER A 82 -0.94 8.25 -0.18
N ALA A 83 -0.44 7.99 -1.41
CA ALA A 83 -1.29 7.57 -2.53
C ALA A 83 -1.89 6.15 -2.32
N GLY A 84 -1.04 5.19 -1.93
CA GLY A 84 -1.48 3.80 -1.70
C GLY A 84 -2.50 3.66 -0.58
N LEU A 85 -2.28 4.35 0.54
CA LEU A 85 -3.23 4.35 1.66
C LEU A 85 -4.51 5.14 1.35
N SER A 86 -4.44 6.21 0.55
CA SER A 86 -5.64 6.92 0.09
C SER A 86 -6.49 6.03 -0.82
N ALA A 87 -5.86 5.29 -1.73
CA ALA A 87 -6.55 4.29 -2.56
C ALA A 87 -7.13 3.15 -1.72
N ALA A 88 -6.37 2.62 -0.76
CA ALA A 88 -6.83 1.56 0.14
C ALA A 88 -8.08 1.98 0.91
N TYR A 89 -8.11 3.22 1.44
CA TYR A 89 -9.25 3.77 2.16
C TYR A 89 -10.51 3.79 1.27
N VAL A 90 -10.39 4.35 0.06
CA VAL A 90 -11.52 4.45 -0.87
C VAL A 90 -11.99 3.06 -1.32
N LEU A 91 -11.09 2.15 -1.67
CA LEU A 91 -11.42 0.79 -2.08
C LEU A 91 -12.12 0.02 -0.97
N ALA A 92 -11.54 0.01 0.24
CA ALA A 92 -12.05 -0.76 1.36
C ALA A 92 -13.45 -0.27 1.79
N LYS A 93 -13.65 1.06 1.83
CA LYS A 93 -14.93 1.67 2.17
C LYS A 93 -16.03 1.30 1.16
N ASN A 94 -15.74 1.35 -0.14
CA ASN A 94 -16.74 1.16 -1.19
C ASN A 94 -16.97 -0.29 -1.59
N ARG A 95 -16.00 -1.18 -1.31
CA ARG A 95 -16.07 -2.60 -1.68
C ARG A 95 -15.65 -3.48 -0.50
N PRO A 96 -16.47 -3.54 0.57
CA PRO A 96 -16.17 -4.33 1.77
C PRO A 96 -16.04 -5.83 1.50
N ASN A 97 -16.50 -6.30 0.33
CA ASN A 97 -16.39 -7.68 -0.12
C ASN A 97 -15.04 -8.04 -0.75
N LEU A 98 -14.19 -7.06 -1.11
CA LEU A 98 -12.90 -7.32 -1.75
C LEU A 98 -11.79 -7.53 -0.72
N LYS A 99 -10.96 -8.55 -0.91
CA LYS A 99 -9.72 -8.77 -0.16
C LYS A 99 -8.61 -7.85 -0.66
N ILE A 100 -8.23 -6.88 0.16
CA ILE A 100 -7.19 -5.88 -0.16
C ILE A 100 -5.93 -6.19 0.66
N ALA A 101 -4.88 -6.65 0.00
CA ALA A 101 -3.55 -6.83 0.60
C ALA A 101 -2.68 -5.61 0.29
N ILE A 102 -2.05 -5.02 1.30
CA ILE A 102 -1.10 -3.92 1.16
C ILE A 102 0.29 -4.48 1.48
N ILE A 103 1.21 -4.39 0.53
CA ILE A 103 2.59 -4.83 0.67
C ILE A 103 3.48 -3.59 0.82
N GLU A 104 4.10 -3.46 1.99
CA GLU A 104 4.95 -2.32 2.34
C GLU A 104 6.35 -2.80 2.70
N ALA A 105 7.35 -2.30 1.96
CA ALA A 105 8.74 -2.70 2.14
C ALA A 105 9.27 -2.28 3.52
N SER A 106 8.91 -1.10 4.00
CA SER A 106 9.40 -0.59 5.28
C SER A 106 8.71 -1.27 6.46
N VAL A 107 9.36 -1.28 7.62
CA VAL A 107 8.68 -1.65 8.88
C VAL A 107 7.55 -0.66 9.17
N SER A 108 7.81 0.64 9.01
CA SER A 108 6.82 1.70 9.19
C SER A 108 6.15 2.05 7.86
N PRO A 109 4.83 1.87 7.71
CA PRO A 109 4.10 2.41 6.56
C PRO A 109 4.07 3.94 6.59
N GLY A 110 3.51 4.57 5.55
CA GLY A 110 3.35 6.02 5.41
C GLY A 110 4.29 6.66 4.39
N GLY A 111 5.33 5.94 3.95
CA GLY A 111 6.29 6.42 2.95
C GLY A 111 6.89 7.77 3.34
N GLY A 112 6.97 8.70 2.38
CA GLY A 112 7.46 10.07 2.61
C GLY A 112 6.50 11.01 3.35
N CYS A 113 5.32 10.56 3.76
CA CYS A 113 4.26 11.42 4.29
C CYS A 113 4.31 11.60 5.82
N TRP A 114 5.48 11.44 6.44
CA TRP A 114 5.70 11.73 7.86
C TRP A 114 6.14 13.17 8.14
N LEU A 115 6.63 13.85 7.10
CA LEU A 115 7.19 15.19 7.15
C LEU A 115 6.68 16.01 5.96
N GLY A 116 6.82 17.33 6.06
CA GLY A 116 6.79 18.25 4.92
C GLY A 116 8.16 18.32 4.23
N GLY A 117 8.46 19.47 3.62
CA GLY A 117 9.77 19.70 2.99
C GLY A 117 10.89 19.90 4.00
N GLN A 118 12.10 19.43 3.68
CA GLN A 118 13.33 19.73 4.43
C GLN A 118 13.24 19.40 5.94
N LEU A 119 12.57 18.29 6.28
CA LEU A 119 12.32 17.85 7.66
C LEU A 119 11.37 18.74 8.48
N PHE A 120 10.71 19.73 7.88
CA PHE A 120 9.64 20.47 8.53
C PHE A 120 8.36 19.62 8.67
N SER A 121 7.40 20.10 9.46
CA SER A 121 6.22 19.31 9.85
C SER A 121 4.98 19.54 8.99
N ALA A 122 4.71 20.79 8.60
CA ALA A 122 3.46 21.20 7.99
C ALA A 122 3.22 20.50 6.65
N MET A 123 1.98 20.10 6.41
CA MET A 123 1.58 19.40 5.18
C MET A 123 0.61 20.28 4.40
N VAL A 124 1.06 20.74 3.23
CA VAL A 124 0.28 21.59 2.33
C VAL A 124 -0.50 20.72 1.35
N LEU A 125 -1.79 21.02 1.19
CA LEU A 125 -2.65 20.41 0.17
C LEU A 125 -3.39 21.51 -0.59
N ARG A 126 -3.19 21.58 -1.91
CA ARG A 126 -3.97 22.48 -2.78
C ARG A 126 -5.42 22.00 -2.92
N LYS A 127 -6.36 22.94 -3.01
CA LYS A 127 -7.78 22.60 -3.24
C LYS A 127 -7.98 22.02 -4.65
N PRO A 128 -8.88 21.03 -4.83
CA PRO A 128 -9.92 20.59 -3.90
C PRO A 128 -9.52 19.42 -2.97
N ALA A 129 -8.23 19.15 -2.72
CA ALA A 129 -7.82 17.99 -1.91
C ALA A 129 -8.27 18.07 -0.43
N HIS A 130 -8.60 19.26 0.09
CA HIS A 130 -9.21 19.44 1.41
C HIS A 130 -10.50 18.61 1.61
N LEU A 131 -11.28 18.32 0.56
CA LEU A 131 -12.46 17.46 0.66
C LEU A 131 -12.13 16.05 1.13
N PHE A 132 -10.92 15.56 0.83
CA PHE A 132 -10.45 14.28 1.35
C PHE A 132 -10.02 14.37 2.83
N LEU A 133 -9.57 15.55 3.29
CA LEU A 133 -9.31 15.80 4.71
C LEU A 133 -10.62 15.84 5.50
N ASP A 134 -11.67 16.47 4.95
CA ASP A 134 -13.02 16.50 5.54
C ASP A 134 -13.56 15.08 5.72
N GLU A 135 -13.44 14.24 4.70
CA GLU A 135 -13.82 12.82 4.73
C GLU A 135 -13.06 12.03 5.82
N LEU A 136 -11.81 12.40 6.10
CA LEU A 136 -11.00 11.81 7.16
C LEU A 136 -11.17 12.49 8.52
N GLU A 137 -11.96 13.57 8.59
CA GLU A 137 -12.16 14.42 9.77
C GLU A 137 -10.85 15.03 10.31
N ILE A 138 -9.91 15.35 9.41
CA ILE A 138 -8.63 15.96 9.76
C ILE A 138 -8.76 17.49 9.74
N GLN A 139 -8.47 18.12 10.87
CA GLN A 139 -8.42 19.58 10.97
C GLN A 139 -7.24 20.17 10.18
N TYR A 140 -7.49 21.32 9.55
CA TYR A 140 -6.52 22.08 8.78
C TYR A 140 -6.78 23.58 8.89
N ASP A 141 -5.75 24.37 8.63
CA ASP A 141 -5.87 25.82 8.47
C ASP A 141 -6.14 26.14 6.98
N ASP A 142 -7.17 26.93 6.68
CA ASP A 142 -7.55 27.30 5.31
C ASP A 142 -6.87 28.61 4.89
N GLU A 143 -6.07 28.55 3.82
CA GLU A 143 -5.24 29.65 3.31
C GLU A 143 -5.71 30.12 1.91
N GLY A 144 -6.97 29.85 1.55
CA GLY A 144 -7.54 30.22 0.25
C GLY A 144 -7.46 29.07 -0.76
N ASP A 145 -6.47 29.10 -1.67
CA ASP A 145 -6.32 28.09 -2.73
C ASP A 145 -5.71 26.75 -2.24
N TYR A 146 -5.26 26.72 -0.99
CA TYR A 146 -4.69 25.56 -0.33
C TYR A 146 -5.04 25.54 1.14
N VAL A 147 -4.79 24.39 1.77
CA VAL A 147 -4.97 24.18 3.21
C VAL A 147 -3.69 23.59 3.81
N VAL A 148 -3.52 23.75 5.12
CA VAL A 148 -2.34 23.29 5.84
C VAL A 148 -2.77 22.39 7.00
N VAL A 149 -2.38 21.12 6.95
CA VAL A 149 -2.47 20.24 8.12
C VAL A 149 -1.25 20.49 9.00
N LYS A 150 -1.48 20.73 10.29
CA LYS A 150 -0.44 21.13 11.25
C LYS A 150 0.81 20.23 11.26
N HIS A 151 0.62 18.94 10.94
CA HIS A 151 1.72 17.99 10.80
C HIS A 151 1.35 16.89 9.80
N ALA A 152 2.24 16.56 8.87
CA ALA A 152 2.05 15.44 7.92
C ALA A 152 1.73 14.11 8.64
N ALA A 153 2.38 13.84 9.77
CA ALA A 153 2.08 12.70 10.63
C ALA A 153 0.62 12.64 11.12
N LEU A 154 -0.07 13.78 11.33
CA LEU A 154 -1.49 13.77 11.70
C LEU A 154 -2.34 13.20 10.56
N PHE A 155 -2.11 13.65 9.33
CA PHE A 155 -2.77 13.08 8.16
C PHE A 155 -2.45 11.59 8.03
N MET A 156 -1.15 11.25 8.08
CA MET A 156 -0.73 9.90 7.75
C MET A 156 -1.18 8.86 8.78
N SER A 157 -1.07 9.19 10.07
CA SER A 157 -1.53 8.31 11.15
C SER A 157 -3.05 8.16 11.19
N THR A 158 -3.80 9.23 10.90
CA THR A 158 -5.28 9.18 10.84
C THR A 158 -5.75 8.30 9.69
N LEU A 159 -5.21 8.52 8.48
CA LEU A 159 -5.52 7.71 7.31
C LEU A 159 -5.15 6.24 7.53
N LEU A 160 -3.93 5.97 8.03
CA LEU A 160 -3.49 4.60 8.34
C LEU A 160 -4.42 3.93 9.36
N SER A 161 -4.80 4.63 10.42
CA SER A 161 -5.72 4.11 11.45
C SER A 161 -7.08 3.74 10.84
N LYS A 162 -7.67 4.63 10.04
CA LYS A 162 -8.97 4.35 9.39
C LYS A 162 -8.86 3.19 8.40
N VAL A 163 -7.77 3.09 7.63
CA VAL A 163 -7.52 1.97 6.69
C VAL A 163 -7.40 0.63 7.42
N LEU A 164 -6.63 0.57 8.51
CA LEU A 164 -6.38 -0.68 9.25
C LEU A 164 -7.59 -1.17 10.05
N GLN A 165 -8.62 -0.34 10.24
CA GLN A 165 -9.87 -0.73 10.88
C GLN A 165 -10.82 -1.48 9.94
N PHE A 166 -10.59 -1.45 8.62
CA PHE A 166 -11.42 -2.20 7.68
C PHE A 166 -11.17 -3.72 7.78
N PRO A 167 -12.21 -4.56 7.92
CA PRO A 167 -12.04 -6.01 8.11
C PRO A 167 -11.53 -6.75 6.86
N ASN A 168 -11.55 -6.09 5.70
CA ASN A 168 -11.15 -6.63 4.42
C ASN A 168 -9.76 -6.15 3.97
N VAL A 169 -9.07 -5.34 4.79
CA VAL A 169 -7.70 -4.87 4.54
C VAL A 169 -6.70 -5.66 5.37
N LYS A 170 -5.56 -6.02 4.77
CA LYS A 170 -4.40 -6.55 5.47
C LYS A 170 -3.15 -5.80 5.06
N LEU A 171 -2.40 -5.30 6.05
CA LEU A 171 -1.07 -4.75 5.85
C LEU A 171 -0.01 -5.83 6.13
N PHE A 172 0.82 -6.09 5.13
CA PHE A 172 2.07 -6.83 5.21
C PHE A 172 3.23 -5.84 5.06
N ASN A 173 3.59 -5.20 6.17
CA ASN A 173 4.78 -4.37 6.28
C ASN A 173 6.04 -5.23 6.45
N ALA A 174 7.22 -4.63 6.31
CA ALA A 174 8.51 -5.33 6.22
C ALA A 174 8.57 -6.40 5.11
N THR A 175 7.75 -6.26 4.08
CA THR A 175 7.62 -7.20 2.96
C THR A 175 7.79 -6.43 1.66
N ALA A 176 8.80 -6.77 0.87
CA ALA A 176 9.07 -6.16 -0.43
C ALA A 176 8.40 -6.95 -1.55
N VAL A 177 8.05 -6.25 -2.63
CA VAL A 177 7.75 -6.87 -3.92
C VAL A 177 9.03 -6.86 -4.74
N GLU A 178 9.42 -8.03 -5.24
CA GLU A 178 10.68 -8.23 -5.99
C GLU A 178 10.44 -8.52 -7.47
N ASP A 179 9.26 -9.04 -7.82
CA ASP A 179 8.83 -9.26 -9.20
C ASP A 179 7.30 -9.20 -9.32
N LEU A 180 6.79 -9.23 -10.54
CA LEU A 180 5.38 -9.29 -10.87
C LEU A 180 5.03 -10.69 -11.42
N ILE A 181 3.91 -11.24 -10.99
CA ILE A 181 3.36 -12.45 -11.61
C ILE A 181 2.71 -12.05 -12.93
N THR A 182 3.17 -12.64 -14.04
CA THR A 182 2.66 -12.33 -15.38
C THR A 182 1.90 -13.50 -16.01
N ARG A 183 0.92 -13.20 -16.86
CA ARG A 183 0.20 -14.15 -17.71
C ARG A 183 0.16 -13.61 -19.13
N ARG A 184 0.07 -14.51 -20.11
CA ARG A 184 -0.21 -14.15 -21.49
C ARG A 184 -1.63 -14.59 -21.81
N ASP A 185 -2.41 -13.69 -22.38
CA ASP A 185 -3.70 -14.05 -22.94
C ASP A 185 -3.46 -14.93 -24.19
N GLU A 186 -4.05 -16.12 -24.22
CA GLU A 186 -3.78 -17.11 -25.29
C GLU A 186 -4.30 -16.66 -26.66
N ASN A 187 -5.33 -15.80 -26.69
CA ASN A 187 -5.96 -15.34 -27.92
C ASN A 187 -5.24 -14.13 -28.51
N THR A 188 -4.80 -13.21 -27.65
CA THR A 188 -4.21 -11.93 -28.06
C THR A 188 -2.69 -11.87 -27.90
N GLY A 189 -2.10 -12.81 -27.15
CA GLY A 189 -0.67 -12.80 -26.78
C GLY A 189 -0.28 -11.71 -25.78
N GLU A 190 -1.26 -10.90 -25.32
CA GLU A 190 -1.05 -9.74 -24.47
C GLU A 190 -0.55 -10.16 -23.08
N LEU A 191 0.54 -9.51 -22.61
CA LEU A 191 1.02 -9.71 -21.26
C LEU A 191 0.12 -8.97 -20.27
N ARG A 192 -0.22 -9.65 -19.19
CA ARG A 192 -1.07 -9.16 -18.11
C ARG A 192 -0.40 -9.42 -16.77
N ILE A 193 -0.54 -8.48 -15.85
CA ILE A 193 -0.11 -8.65 -14.46
C ILE A 193 -1.24 -9.34 -13.68
N ALA A 194 -0.87 -10.33 -12.86
CA ALA A 194 -1.80 -11.23 -12.18
C ALA A 194 -1.40 -11.51 -10.71
N GLY A 195 -0.50 -10.71 -10.16
CA GLY A 195 0.01 -10.88 -8.80
C GLY A 195 1.38 -10.29 -8.60
N VAL A 196 1.93 -10.53 -7.41
CA VAL A 196 3.24 -10.04 -6.97
C VAL A 196 4.09 -11.18 -6.41
N VAL A 197 5.39 -11.06 -6.61
CA VAL A 197 6.41 -11.91 -6.00
C VAL A 197 6.98 -11.15 -4.81
N THR A 198 6.92 -11.75 -3.63
CA THR A 198 7.15 -11.07 -2.35
C THR A 198 8.23 -11.74 -1.54
N ASN A 199 8.91 -10.97 -0.71
CA ASN A 199 9.83 -11.51 0.27
C ASN A 199 9.93 -10.57 1.47
N TRP A 200 10.57 -11.01 2.54
CA TRP A 200 10.97 -10.09 3.59
C TRP A 200 11.92 -9.04 2.99
N THR A 201 11.71 -7.77 3.31
CA THR A 201 12.53 -6.69 2.74
C THR A 201 14.02 -6.87 3.00
N LEU A 202 14.37 -7.40 4.17
CA LEU A 202 15.76 -7.68 4.50
C LEU A 202 16.35 -8.81 3.65
N VAL A 203 15.55 -9.78 3.21
CA VAL A 203 15.99 -10.80 2.25
C VAL A 203 16.21 -10.15 0.89
N ALA A 204 15.25 -9.35 0.42
CA ALA A 204 15.33 -8.65 -0.86
C ALA A 204 16.56 -7.74 -1.01
N LEU A 205 16.99 -7.11 0.10
CA LEU A 205 18.18 -6.26 0.13
C LEU A 205 19.51 -7.02 0.27
N ASN A 206 19.48 -8.35 0.40
CA ASN A 206 20.64 -9.18 0.77
C ASN A 206 20.80 -10.45 -0.07
N HIS A 207 20.29 -10.47 -1.31
CA HIS A 207 20.47 -11.62 -2.22
C HIS A 207 21.93 -11.97 -2.50
N ASP A 208 22.82 -10.99 -2.50
CA ASP A 208 24.26 -11.19 -2.77
C ASP A 208 25.09 -11.54 -1.52
N THR A 209 24.49 -11.53 -0.32
CA THR A 209 25.24 -11.71 0.94
C THR A 209 24.97 -13.05 1.63
N GLN A 210 24.08 -13.88 1.07
CA GLN A 210 23.69 -15.19 1.59
C GLN A 210 23.53 -16.20 0.45
N SER A 211 23.23 -17.47 0.78
CA SER A 211 22.72 -18.41 -0.23
C SER A 211 21.37 -17.93 -0.76
N CYS A 212 20.97 -18.36 -1.97
CA CYS A 212 19.71 -17.94 -2.57
C CYS A 212 18.52 -18.23 -1.64
N MET A 213 17.64 -17.24 -1.49
CA MET A 213 16.45 -17.27 -0.63
C MET A 213 15.23 -16.96 -1.48
N ASP A 214 14.61 -18.02 -2.01
CA ASP A 214 13.49 -17.88 -2.93
C ASP A 214 12.35 -17.03 -2.34
N PRO A 215 11.67 -16.24 -3.18
CA PRO A 215 10.53 -15.44 -2.77
C PRO A 215 9.26 -16.29 -2.60
N ASN A 216 8.23 -15.67 -2.02
CA ASN A 216 6.86 -16.17 -1.97
C ASN A 216 5.97 -15.42 -3.00
N THR A 217 4.70 -15.81 -3.15
CA THR A 217 3.80 -15.28 -4.17
C THR A 217 2.43 -14.91 -3.63
N ILE A 218 1.84 -13.85 -4.18
CA ILE A 218 0.45 -13.47 -3.98
C ILE A 218 -0.20 -13.27 -5.34
N ASN A 219 -1.22 -14.07 -5.64
CA ASN A 219 -2.06 -13.94 -6.82
C ASN A 219 -3.10 -12.83 -6.60
N CYS A 220 -3.40 -12.04 -7.63
CA CYS A 220 -4.50 -11.08 -7.56
C CYS A 220 -5.11 -10.67 -8.90
N ASN A 221 -6.31 -10.09 -8.83
CA ASN A 221 -7.01 -9.56 -10.02
C ASN A 221 -6.40 -8.27 -10.52
N ILE A 222 -6.03 -7.36 -9.61
CA ILE A 222 -5.38 -6.10 -9.97
C ILE A 222 -4.28 -5.79 -8.96
N VAL A 223 -3.10 -5.43 -9.48
CA VAL A 223 -2.04 -4.77 -8.73
C VAL A 223 -2.22 -3.26 -8.87
N LEU A 224 -2.21 -2.54 -7.76
CA LEU A 224 -2.08 -1.10 -7.69
C LEU A 224 -0.69 -0.76 -7.15
N SER A 225 0.18 -0.21 -8.00
CA SER A 225 1.52 0.20 -7.60
C SER A 225 1.58 1.69 -7.26
N THR A 226 2.05 1.97 -6.05
CA THR A 226 2.20 3.31 -5.46
C THR A 226 3.53 3.44 -4.72
N THR A 227 4.60 2.91 -5.31
CA THR A 227 5.93 2.78 -4.68
C THR A 227 6.74 4.08 -4.62
N GLY A 228 6.16 5.19 -5.08
CA GLY A 228 6.83 6.48 -5.15
C GLY A 228 7.97 6.48 -6.17
N HIS A 229 8.94 7.37 -5.98
CA HIS A 229 10.06 7.56 -6.91
C HIS A 229 11.44 7.44 -6.23
N ASP A 230 11.48 7.40 -4.90
CA ASP A 230 12.71 7.45 -4.11
C ASP A 230 13.07 6.09 -3.51
N GLY A 231 14.34 5.96 -3.11
CA GLY A 231 14.84 4.82 -2.36
C GLY A 231 15.04 3.55 -3.20
N PRO A 232 15.49 2.45 -2.58
CA PRO A 232 15.84 1.22 -3.28
C PRO A 232 14.65 0.53 -3.95
N PHE A 233 13.43 0.77 -3.48
CA PHE A 233 12.19 0.20 -4.02
C PHE A 233 11.33 1.22 -4.79
N GLY A 234 11.84 2.44 -5.01
CA GLY A 234 11.10 3.50 -5.69
C GLY A 234 10.86 3.16 -7.15
N ALA A 235 9.63 3.41 -7.60
CA ALA A 235 9.16 3.17 -8.97
C ALA A 235 9.35 1.72 -9.45
N PHE A 236 9.16 0.77 -8.54
CA PHE A 236 9.41 -0.65 -8.79
C PHE A 236 8.68 -1.18 -10.03
N SER A 237 7.35 -1.03 -10.08
CA SER A 237 6.55 -1.62 -11.17
C SER A 237 6.82 -0.91 -12.48
N ALA A 238 7.03 0.40 -12.47
CA ALA A 238 7.45 1.17 -13.64
C ALA A 238 8.75 0.62 -14.24
N LYS A 239 9.81 0.49 -13.43
CA LYS A 239 11.11 -0.06 -13.87
C LYS A 239 10.97 -1.51 -14.34
N ARG A 240 10.18 -2.32 -13.64
CA ARG A 240 9.95 -3.71 -14.04
C ARG A 240 9.24 -3.83 -15.39
N LEU A 241 8.31 -2.93 -15.71
CA LEU A 241 7.68 -2.89 -17.03
C LEU A 241 8.66 -2.57 -18.16
N GLU A 242 9.62 -1.67 -17.91
CA GLU A 242 10.69 -1.33 -18.85
C GLU A 242 11.56 -2.57 -19.18
N GLU A 243 11.97 -3.32 -18.15
CA GLU A 243 12.71 -4.58 -18.29
C GLU A 243 11.93 -5.65 -19.04
N LEU A 244 10.62 -5.75 -18.79
CA LEU A 244 9.72 -6.66 -19.49
C LEU A 244 9.41 -6.22 -20.95
N GLY A 245 9.88 -5.04 -21.36
CA GLY A 245 9.60 -4.48 -22.69
C GLY A 245 8.11 -4.19 -22.89
N LYS A 246 7.40 -3.76 -21.85
CA LYS A 246 5.95 -3.51 -21.90
C LYS A 246 5.64 -2.03 -21.73
N ALA A 247 5.38 -1.39 -22.86
CA ALA A 247 4.90 -0.03 -22.94
C ALA A 247 3.50 0.11 -22.30
N PRO A 248 3.25 1.15 -21.48
CA PRO A 248 1.92 1.50 -21.03
C PRO A 248 0.94 1.67 -22.19
N LYS A 249 -0.31 1.21 -22.02
CA LYS A 249 -1.42 1.58 -22.87
C LYS A 249 -1.57 3.10 -22.80
N ASP A 250 -1.55 3.74 -23.97
CA ASP A 250 -1.77 5.18 -24.17
C ASP A 250 -0.58 6.15 -23.98
N ILE A 251 0.65 5.73 -24.35
CA ILE A 251 1.79 6.69 -24.50
C ILE A 251 1.57 7.67 -25.68
N THR A 252 0.49 7.52 -26.44
CA THR A 252 0.24 8.24 -27.69
C THR A 252 -0.35 9.64 -27.54
N GLN A 253 -0.74 10.08 -26.33
CA GLN A 253 -1.34 11.42 -26.14
C GLN A 253 -0.41 12.52 -25.60
N GLY A 254 0.87 12.26 -25.31
CA GLY A 254 1.77 13.41 -25.09
C GLY A 254 3.06 13.17 -24.34
N PHE A 255 4.02 12.48 -24.93
CA PHE A 255 5.43 12.80 -24.74
C PHE A 255 6.28 12.19 -25.87
N ARG A 256 7.14 12.99 -26.51
CA ARG A 256 8.23 12.50 -27.38
C ARG A 256 9.55 12.79 -26.66
N PRO A 257 10.40 11.79 -26.39
CA PRO A 257 11.72 12.03 -25.83
C PRO A 257 12.52 12.97 -26.74
N GLN A 258 13.17 13.98 -26.16
CA GLN A 258 14.26 14.66 -26.84
C GLN A 258 15.45 13.70 -26.91
N GLU A 259 16.05 13.59 -28.09
CA GLU A 259 17.26 12.79 -28.33
C GLU A 259 18.43 13.31 -27.47
N ARG A 260 18.66 12.68 -26.30
CA ARG A 260 20.00 12.31 -25.78
C ARG A 260 19.95 11.74 -24.36
N ALA A 261 20.32 10.46 -24.25
CA ALA A 261 21.28 9.93 -23.28
C ALA A 261 21.80 8.56 -23.78
N GLN A 262 23.01 8.19 -23.38
CA GLN A 262 23.83 7.07 -23.88
C GLN A 262 23.15 5.69 -23.89
N PRO A 263 23.58 4.75 -24.76
CA PRO A 263 22.92 3.47 -24.91
C PRO A 263 23.21 2.56 -23.71
N VAL A 264 22.16 2.24 -22.96
CA VAL A 264 22.10 1.02 -22.13
C VAL A 264 21.35 -0.02 -22.96
N ALA A 265 21.77 -1.28 -22.89
CA ALA A 265 21.33 -2.36 -23.76
C ALA A 265 19.79 -2.39 -23.90
N ALA A 266 19.30 -2.29 -25.14
CA ALA A 266 17.88 -2.22 -25.44
C ALA A 266 17.17 -3.52 -24.99
N SER A 267 16.11 -3.37 -24.19
CA SER A 267 15.14 -4.46 -23.96
C SER A 267 14.40 -4.74 -25.27
N ALA A 268 13.93 -5.98 -25.44
CA ALA A 268 13.54 -6.58 -26.73
C ALA A 268 12.41 -5.85 -27.51
N ASP A 269 11.75 -4.86 -26.91
CA ASP A 269 10.69 -4.04 -27.54
C ASP A 269 10.94 -2.51 -27.46
N GLY A 270 12.09 -2.04 -26.96
CA GLY A 270 12.51 -0.62 -27.05
C GLY A 270 11.71 0.41 -26.26
N PHE A 271 10.84 0.00 -25.32
CA PHE A 271 10.17 0.93 -24.40
C PHE A 271 11.16 1.49 -23.38
N GLN A 272 11.12 2.80 -23.17
CA GLN A 272 11.89 3.50 -22.15
C GLN A 272 10.95 4.34 -21.29
N LEU A 273 11.20 4.38 -19.98
CA LEU A 273 10.48 5.23 -19.04
C LEU A 273 10.60 6.70 -19.42
N GLY A 274 9.52 7.47 -19.17
CA GLY A 274 9.55 8.91 -19.35
C GLY A 274 10.61 9.57 -18.47
N GLY A 275 10.73 9.11 -17.22
CA GLY A 275 11.67 9.63 -16.23
C GLY A 275 11.19 10.95 -15.61
N MET A 276 11.05 10.98 -14.29
CA MET A 276 10.54 12.16 -13.56
C MET A 276 11.33 13.44 -13.90
N ARG A 277 10.61 14.54 -14.15
CA ARG A 277 11.18 15.82 -14.54
C ARG A 277 11.42 16.75 -13.35
N GLY A 278 11.98 17.93 -13.64
CA GLY A 278 12.16 19.01 -12.67
C GLY A 278 10.86 19.42 -11.98
N LEU A 279 10.99 20.20 -10.91
CA LEU A 279 9.85 20.59 -10.07
C LEU A 279 9.00 21.68 -10.74
N ASP A 280 7.70 21.42 -10.90
CA ASP A 280 6.67 22.38 -11.33
C ASP A 280 5.33 21.95 -10.71
N MET A 281 4.98 22.51 -9.55
CA MET A 281 3.80 22.10 -8.78
C MET A 281 2.48 22.24 -9.56
N ASN A 282 2.36 23.28 -10.39
CA ASN A 282 1.13 23.56 -11.13
C ASN A 282 0.86 22.50 -12.19
N LYS A 283 1.90 22.05 -12.90
CA LYS A 283 1.76 20.98 -13.90
C LYS A 283 1.77 19.60 -13.27
N ALA A 284 2.63 19.38 -12.28
CA ALA A 284 2.85 18.07 -11.67
C ALA A 284 1.59 17.50 -11.04
N GLU A 285 0.93 18.27 -10.17
CA GLU A 285 -0.20 17.73 -9.41
C GLU A 285 -1.37 17.34 -10.32
N ASP A 286 -1.70 18.18 -11.30
CA ASP A 286 -2.71 17.92 -12.31
C ASP A 286 -2.37 16.69 -13.16
N ALA A 287 -1.13 16.60 -13.64
CA ALA A 287 -0.67 15.50 -14.49
C ALA A 287 -0.77 14.16 -13.77
N ILE A 288 -0.35 14.10 -12.50
CA ILE A 288 -0.38 12.85 -11.72
C ILE A 288 -1.81 12.39 -11.43
N VAL A 289 -2.71 13.30 -11.04
CA VAL A 289 -4.10 12.93 -10.77
C VAL A 289 -4.79 12.49 -12.06
N LYS A 290 -4.66 13.25 -13.16
CA LYS A 290 -5.31 12.96 -14.45
C LYS A 290 -4.73 11.71 -15.13
N GLY A 291 -3.44 11.46 -14.98
CA GLY A 291 -2.75 10.33 -15.61
C GLY A 291 -2.92 9.00 -14.88
N THR A 292 -3.36 9.01 -13.61
CA THR A 292 -3.54 7.77 -12.82
C THR A 292 -4.54 6.83 -13.50
N ARG A 293 -4.06 5.62 -13.85
CA ARG A 293 -4.79 4.67 -14.70
C ARG A 293 -4.24 3.24 -14.59
N GLU A 294 -4.97 2.30 -15.19
CA GLU A 294 -4.43 0.99 -15.56
C GLU A 294 -3.42 1.16 -16.71
N VAL A 295 -2.12 1.09 -16.39
CA VAL A 295 -1.04 1.32 -17.38
C VAL A 295 -0.85 0.12 -18.28
N VAL A 296 -0.99 -1.10 -17.77
CA VAL A 296 -1.05 -2.34 -18.54
C VAL A 296 -2.11 -3.25 -17.91
N PRO A 297 -2.66 -4.25 -18.62
CA PRO A 297 -3.68 -5.12 -18.06
C PRO A 297 -3.29 -5.67 -16.69
N GLY A 298 -4.13 -5.44 -15.69
CA GLY A 298 -3.93 -5.89 -14.32
C GLY A 298 -2.99 -5.02 -13.46
N LEU A 299 -2.45 -3.91 -13.98
CA LEU A 299 -1.56 -3.01 -13.24
C LEU A 299 -2.02 -1.55 -13.35
N VAL A 300 -2.48 -1.02 -12.23
CA VAL A 300 -2.76 0.40 -12.03
C VAL A 300 -1.55 1.05 -11.39
N ILE A 301 -1.14 2.23 -11.87
CA ILE A 301 -0.07 3.03 -11.25
C ILE A 301 -0.63 4.40 -10.86
N ALA A 302 -0.27 4.84 -9.65
CA ALA A 302 -0.68 6.12 -9.09
C ALA A 302 0.43 6.75 -8.23
N GLY A 303 0.19 7.98 -7.78
CA GLY A 303 1.17 8.76 -7.04
C GLY A 303 2.44 9.03 -7.86
N MET A 304 3.56 9.26 -7.18
CA MET A 304 4.79 9.68 -7.85
C MET A 304 5.47 8.59 -8.69
N GLU A 305 5.14 7.31 -8.52
CA GLU A 305 5.62 6.27 -9.42
C GLU A 305 5.18 6.53 -10.88
N LEU A 306 3.98 7.10 -11.05
CA LEU A 306 3.47 7.47 -12.37
C LEU A 306 4.32 8.55 -13.04
N ALA A 307 4.99 9.41 -12.27
CA ALA A 307 5.86 10.45 -12.83
C ALA A 307 7.05 9.85 -13.60
N GLU A 308 7.54 8.68 -13.16
CA GLU A 308 8.61 7.94 -13.85
C GLU A 308 8.10 7.29 -15.14
N VAL A 309 6.86 6.79 -15.12
CA VAL A 309 6.20 6.21 -16.31
C VAL A 309 6.01 7.28 -17.38
N ASP A 310 5.31 8.35 -17.03
CA ASP A 310 4.83 9.35 -18.00
C ASP A 310 5.84 10.49 -18.25
N GLY A 311 6.90 10.59 -17.44
CA GLY A 311 7.87 11.69 -17.52
C GLY A 311 7.28 13.04 -17.10
N SER A 312 6.47 13.03 -16.05
CA SER A 312 5.83 14.24 -15.49
C SER A 312 6.77 15.00 -14.55
N ASN A 313 6.48 16.30 -14.35
CA ASN A 313 7.13 17.09 -13.30
C ASN A 313 6.86 16.52 -11.91
N ARG A 314 7.78 16.77 -10.96
CA ARG A 314 7.54 16.55 -9.53
C ARG A 314 6.92 17.77 -8.87
N MET A 315 6.16 17.57 -7.78
CA MET A 315 5.56 18.68 -7.02
C MET A 315 6.35 19.05 -5.75
N GLY A 316 7.25 18.20 -5.25
CA GLY A 316 7.96 18.48 -4.00
C GLY A 316 7.03 18.46 -2.79
N PRO A 317 7.12 19.40 -1.84
CA PRO A 317 6.45 19.31 -0.53
C PRO A 317 4.98 19.76 -0.53
N THR A 318 4.18 19.29 -1.49
CA THR A 318 2.71 19.42 -1.51
C THR A 318 2.09 18.06 -1.82
N PHE A 319 0.95 17.76 -1.21
CA PHE A 319 0.44 16.38 -1.10
C PHE A 319 -0.97 16.19 -1.68
N GLY A 320 -1.58 17.25 -2.24
CA GLY A 320 -2.93 17.19 -2.80
C GLY A 320 -3.06 16.12 -3.89
N ALA A 321 -2.09 16.07 -4.80
CA ALA A 321 -2.05 15.06 -5.85
C ALA A 321 -1.88 13.63 -5.33
N MET A 322 -1.19 13.40 -4.21
CA MET A 322 -1.04 12.05 -3.67
C MET A 322 -2.38 11.52 -3.13
N ALA A 323 -3.10 12.36 -2.38
CA ALA A 323 -4.44 12.02 -1.91
C ALA A 323 -5.39 11.73 -3.09
N LEU A 324 -5.50 12.66 -4.04
CA LEU A 324 -6.47 12.56 -5.13
C LEU A 324 -6.07 11.55 -6.22
N SER A 325 -4.78 11.30 -6.44
CA SER A 325 -4.35 10.18 -7.30
C SER A 325 -4.70 8.84 -6.67
N GLY A 326 -4.60 8.69 -5.34
CA GLY A 326 -5.11 7.50 -4.65
C GLY A 326 -6.61 7.29 -4.86
N VAL A 327 -7.41 8.37 -4.77
CA VAL A 327 -8.86 8.32 -5.08
C VAL A 327 -9.10 7.88 -6.53
N LYS A 328 -8.40 8.47 -7.50
CA LYS A 328 -8.50 8.09 -8.93
C LYS A 328 -8.03 6.66 -9.20
N ALA A 329 -7.02 6.19 -8.46
CA ALA A 329 -6.52 4.83 -8.54
C ALA A 329 -7.57 3.83 -8.11
N ALA A 330 -8.28 4.11 -7.01
CA ALA A 330 -9.39 3.28 -6.56
C ALA A 330 -10.47 3.18 -7.64
N GLU A 331 -10.85 4.30 -8.27
CA GLU A 331 -11.80 4.30 -9.40
C GLU A 331 -11.32 3.41 -10.56
N SER A 332 -10.04 3.53 -10.93
CA SER A 332 -9.43 2.77 -12.03
C SER A 332 -9.37 1.27 -11.73
N VAL A 333 -9.05 0.89 -10.49
CA VAL A 333 -9.11 -0.50 -10.01
C VAL A 333 -10.54 -1.03 -10.13
N LEU A 334 -11.54 -0.30 -9.64
CA LEU A 334 -12.94 -0.75 -9.69
C LEU A 334 -13.47 -0.90 -11.11
N ASN A 335 -13.11 0.01 -12.02
CA ASN A 335 -13.52 -0.04 -13.42
C ASN A 335 -12.92 -1.24 -14.17
N ALA A 336 -11.70 -1.66 -13.83
CA ALA A 336 -11.04 -2.81 -14.45
C ALA A 336 -11.36 -4.15 -13.76
N PHE A 337 -11.85 -4.12 -12.51
CA PHE A 337 -11.89 -5.29 -11.62
C PHE A 337 -12.57 -6.52 -12.21
N ASP A 338 -13.82 -6.39 -12.64
CA ASP A 338 -14.61 -7.55 -13.09
C ASP A 338 -14.03 -8.19 -14.36
N LEU A 339 -13.47 -7.36 -15.26
CA LEU A 339 -12.77 -7.84 -16.44
C LEU A 339 -11.52 -8.64 -16.06
N ARG A 340 -10.67 -8.10 -15.18
CA ARG A 340 -9.42 -8.78 -14.80
C ARG A 340 -9.67 -10.03 -13.97
N LYS A 341 -10.69 -10.02 -13.11
CA LYS A 341 -11.15 -11.19 -12.37
C LYS A 341 -11.57 -12.31 -13.32
N LYS A 342 -12.43 -12.02 -14.30
CA LYS A 342 -12.85 -13.00 -15.31
C LYS A 342 -11.67 -13.57 -16.08
N GLN A 343 -10.72 -12.72 -16.50
CA GLN A 343 -9.51 -13.16 -17.21
C GLN A 343 -8.61 -14.06 -16.34
N ASN A 344 -8.51 -13.77 -15.04
CA ASN A 344 -7.75 -14.59 -14.11
C ASN A 344 -8.36 -15.96 -13.87
N GLU A 345 -9.68 -16.04 -13.72
CA GLU A 345 -10.39 -17.32 -13.56
C GLU A 345 -10.11 -18.25 -14.75
N THR A 346 -10.12 -17.73 -15.98
CA THR A 346 -9.87 -18.54 -17.19
C THR A 346 -8.41 -18.98 -17.37
N CYS A 347 -7.43 -18.23 -16.86
CA CYS A 347 -6.00 -18.50 -17.10
C CYS A 347 -5.43 -19.67 -16.29
N TYR A 348 -6.16 -20.21 -15.30
CA TYR A 348 -5.69 -21.34 -14.47
C TYR A 348 -6.33 -22.68 -14.85
N GLY A 349 -6.85 -22.80 -16.08
CA GLY A 349 -7.47 -24.02 -16.56
C GLY A 349 -8.86 -24.29 -15.97
N ALA A 350 -9.56 -23.25 -15.51
CA ALA A 350 -10.98 -23.36 -15.19
C ALA A 350 -11.75 -23.62 -16.49
N GLN A 351 -12.27 -24.84 -16.62
CA GLN A 351 -13.20 -25.26 -17.68
C GLN A 351 -14.61 -24.71 -17.45
#